data_AF-X1AXN7-F1
#
_entry.id   AF-X1AXN7-F1
#
_cell.length_a   1.000
_cell.length_b   1.000
_cell.length_c   1.000
_cell.angle_alpha   90.00
_cell.angle_beta   90.00
_cell.angle_gamma   90.00
#
_symmetry.space_group_name_H-M   'P 1'
#
loop_
_entity.id
_entity.type
_entity.pdbx_description
1 polymer ?
#
loop_
_entity_poly.entity_id
_entity_poly.type
_entity_poly.pdbx_seq_one_letter_code
_entity_poly.pdbx_strand_id
1 'polypeptide(L)'
;MNSLKKKDLKKSLNLKKTFVSINNHLYGKLKYADTDTRARSKEIINLLLCKLVDEINKSPEDEMEIYVREGETEKELLERIQTFFQLNVKKKYLNIMGENEQITLNKDLLLIIIKELEQISLLESSKDILSDAFEIFVSKMLKDEGGQFFTPPNIVKFMVNYLDPEVDSKVLDPACGHGGFLLETKDLLWSKIDNEQKKVKLISNLHGIDKDLFLA
;
A
#
# COMPACT_ATOMS: atom_id res chain seq x y z
N MET A 1 10.84 -5.57 29.50
CA MET A 1 11.00 -5.23 28.07
C MET A 1 9.70 -5.58 27.39
N ASN A 2 8.91 -4.57 27.01
CA ASN A 2 7.65 -4.78 26.31
C ASN A 2 7.96 -4.92 24.82
N SER A 3 8.07 -6.16 24.33
CA SER A 3 8.09 -6.43 22.89
C SER A 3 6.66 -6.34 22.34
N LEU A 4 6.51 -5.80 21.13
CA LEU A 4 5.22 -5.73 20.46
C LEU A 4 4.96 -7.03 19.69
N LYS A 5 3.94 -7.80 20.05
CA LYS A 5 3.55 -9.01 19.32
C LYS A 5 2.41 -8.72 18.33
N LYS A 6 2.24 -9.60 17.34
CA LYS A 6 1.15 -9.47 16.36
C LYS A 6 -0.24 -9.38 17.01
N LYS A 7 -0.48 -10.15 18.07
CA LYS A 7 -1.76 -10.12 18.82
C LYS A 7 -2.04 -8.78 19.53
N ASP A 8 -1.01 -7.97 19.75
CA ASP A 8 -1.14 -6.68 20.44
C ASP A 8 -1.57 -5.56 19.48
N LEU A 9 -1.51 -5.82 18.16
CA LEU A 9 -1.98 -4.90 17.14
C LEU A 9 -3.48 -4.67 17.24
N LYS A 10 -3.91 -3.45 16.96
CA LYS A 10 -5.30 -3.02 17.09
C LYS A 10 -5.88 -2.71 15.73
N LYS A 11 -7.08 -3.20 15.49
CA LYS A 11 -7.90 -2.74 14.37
C LYS A 11 -8.19 -1.24 14.50
N SER A 12 -7.84 -0.49 13.47
CA SER A 12 -8.23 0.91 13.32
C SER A 12 -9.61 1.02 12.69
N LEU A 13 -10.51 1.78 13.33
CA LEU A 13 -11.81 2.13 12.76
C LEU A 13 -11.70 3.18 11.64
N ASN A 14 -10.55 3.85 11.51
CA ASN A 14 -10.38 4.94 10.55
C ASN A 14 -8.94 5.03 10.03
N LEU A 15 -8.50 3.97 9.34
CA LEU A 15 -7.16 3.89 8.75
C LEU A 15 -6.87 5.03 7.78
N LYS A 16 -7.87 5.46 6.99
CA LYS A 16 -7.74 6.61 6.08
C LYS A 16 -7.37 7.89 6.80
N LYS A 17 -7.92 8.16 7.99
CA LYS A 17 -7.52 9.33 8.80
C LYS A 17 -6.07 9.24 9.25
N THR A 18 -5.58 8.05 9.62
CA THR A 18 -4.16 7.85 9.93
C THR A 18 -3.31 8.14 8.70
N PHE A 19 -3.67 7.65 7.52
CA PHE A 19 -2.94 7.95 6.29
C PHE A 19 -2.93 9.43 5.95
N VAL A 20 -4.04 10.14 6.12
CA VAL A 20 -4.11 11.60 5.94
C VAL A 20 -3.22 12.33 6.96
N SER A 21 -3.19 11.89 8.22
CA SER A 21 -2.30 12.42 9.27
C SER A 21 -0.83 12.30 8.87
N ILE A 22 -0.40 11.09 8.51
CA ILE A 22 0.95 10.81 7.99
C ILE A 22 1.27 11.76 6.83
N ASN A 23 0.36 11.83 5.84
CA ASN A 23 0.53 12.65 4.65
C ASN A 23 0.67 14.15 4.99
N ASN A 24 -0.10 14.64 5.97
CA ASN A 24 -0.02 16.03 6.41
C ASN A 24 1.28 16.33 7.15
N HIS A 25 1.78 15.43 8.00
CA HIS A 25 3.07 15.60 8.67
C HIS A 25 4.23 15.71 7.68
N LEU A 26 4.17 14.92 6.60
CA LEU A 26 5.10 14.99 5.48
C LEU A 26 5.09 16.36 4.79
N TYR A 27 3.91 16.86 4.41
CA TYR A 27 3.81 18.16 3.73
C TYR A 27 4.12 19.35 4.65
N GLY A 28 3.79 19.26 5.94
CA GLY A 28 3.97 20.34 6.91
C GLY A 28 5.44 20.62 7.24
N LYS A 29 6.27 19.58 7.33
CA LYS A 29 7.70 19.73 7.67
C LYS A 29 8.63 20.00 6.48
N LEU A 30 8.14 19.89 5.24
CA LEU A 30 8.97 19.90 4.03
C LEU A 30 8.65 21.04 3.06
N LYS A 31 8.04 22.14 3.52
CA LYS A 31 7.79 23.36 2.72
C LYS A 31 9.03 23.97 2.04
N TYR A 32 10.23 23.48 2.33
CA TYR A 32 11.51 24.05 1.87
C TYR A 32 12.55 23.02 1.39
N ALA A 33 12.18 21.74 1.23
CA ALA A 33 13.11 20.71 0.74
C ALA A 33 12.65 20.19 -0.62
N ASP A 34 13.51 20.35 -1.63
CA ASP A 34 13.40 19.91 -3.04
C ASP A 34 13.29 18.39 -3.25
N THR A 35 12.67 17.65 -2.32
CA THR A 35 12.37 16.23 -2.58
C THR A 35 11.06 16.09 -3.35
N ASP A 36 11.19 15.56 -4.55
CA ASP A 36 10.11 15.17 -5.46
C ASP A 36 8.97 14.47 -4.72
N THR A 37 7.73 14.97 -4.88
CA THR A 37 6.52 14.41 -4.24
C THR A 37 6.34 12.94 -4.60
N ARG A 38 6.82 12.51 -5.78
CA ARG A 38 6.84 11.11 -6.21
C ARG A 38 7.74 10.24 -5.37
N ALA A 39 8.98 10.67 -5.14
CA ALA A 39 9.91 9.93 -4.29
C ALA A 39 9.30 9.69 -2.91
N ARG A 40 8.66 10.70 -2.31
CA ARG A 40 8.04 10.58 -0.98
C ARG A 40 6.87 9.59 -0.95
N SER A 41 6.00 9.66 -1.94
CA SER A 41 4.82 8.77 -2.02
C SER A 41 5.27 7.32 -2.11
N LYS A 42 6.28 7.04 -2.95
CA LYS A 42 6.89 5.72 -3.10
C LYS A 42 7.47 5.20 -1.78
N GLU A 43 8.18 6.05 -1.05
CA GLU A 43 8.80 5.69 0.23
C GLU A 43 7.78 5.27 1.29
N ILE A 44 6.65 5.96 1.39
CA ILE A 44 5.57 5.61 2.33
C ILE A 44 4.93 4.28 1.93
N ILE A 45 4.70 4.07 0.63
CA ILE A 45 4.20 2.79 0.12
C ILE A 45 5.15 1.66 0.48
N ASN A 46 6.47 1.86 0.35
CA ASN A 46 7.47 0.87 0.76
C ASN A 46 7.39 0.55 2.27
N LEU A 47 7.19 1.56 3.14
CA LEU A 47 6.99 1.33 4.58
C LEU A 47 5.69 0.58 4.89
N LEU A 48 4.60 0.89 4.18
CA LEU A 48 3.34 0.16 4.31
C LEU A 48 3.47 -1.30 3.85
N LEU A 49 4.20 -1.54 2.76
CA LEU A 49 4.51 -2.89 2.30
C LEU A 49 5.34 -3.66 3.34
N CYS A 50 6.33 -3.02 3.97
CA CYS A 50 7.05 -3.62 5.10
C CYS A 50 6.10 -4.04 6.22
N LYS A 51 5.20 -3.15 6.66
CA LYS A 51 4.24 -3.45 7.73
C LYS A 51 3.29 -4.60 7.34
N LEU A 52 2.77 -4.58 6.12
CA LEU A 52 1.89 -5.64 5.61
C LEU A 52 2.60 -6.99 5.57
N VAL A 53 3.81 -7.04 5.01
CA VAL A 53 4.60 -8.27 4.92
C VAL A 53 4.95 -8.80 6.30
N ASP A 54 5.29 -7.91 7.25
CA ASP A 54 5.54 -8.26 8.64
C ASP A 54 4.31 -8.90 9.31
N GLU A 55 3.13 -8.30 9.12
CA GLU A 55 1.87 -8.87 9.62
C GLU A 55 1.52 -10.20 8.95
N ILE A 56 1.67 -10.33 7.63
CA ILE A 56 1.29 -11.53 6.87
C ILE A 56 2.12 -12.74 7.28
N ASN A 57 3.43 -12.55 7.49
CA ASN A 57 4.35 -13.66 7.72
C ASN A 57 4.41 -14.15 9.17
N LYS A 58 3.67 -13.52 10.09
CA LYS A 58 3.76 -13.77 11.54
C LYS A 58 2.51 -14.41 12.13
N SER A 59 2.73 -15.28 13.10
CA SER A 59 1.70 -15.83 13.99
C SER A 59 1.36 -14.84 15.11
N PRO A 60 0.22 -14.98 15.81
CA PRO A 60 -0.19 -14.04 16.86
C PRO A 60 0.85 -13.81 17.97
N GLU A 61 1.66 -14.82 18.30
CA GLU A 61 2.67 -14.74 19.37
C GLU A 61 4.02 -14.20 18.92
N ASP A 62 4.24 -14.07 17.61
CA ASP A 62 5.51 -13.59 17.07
C ASP A 62 5.66 -12.09 17.32
N GLU A 63 6.88 -11.69 17.65
CA GLU A 63 7.25 -10.28 17.81
C GLU A 63 7.25 -9.59 16.45
N MET A 64 6.71 -8.38 16.36
CA MET A 64 6.69 -7.56 15.15
C MET A 64 8.08 -6.97 14.87
N GLU A 65 8.40 -6.72 13.60
CA GLU A 65 9.58 -5.92 13.26
C GLU A 65 9.19 -4.46 13.08
N ILE A 66 8.02 -4.14 12.54
CA ILE A 66 7.70 -2.76 12.18
C ILE A 66 7.10 -2.00 13.38
N TYR A 67 7.97 -1.64 14.33
CA TYR A 67 7.71 -0.81 15.52
C TYR A 67 9.01 -0.18 16.07
N VAL A 68 8.90 0.81 16.96
CA VAL A 68 10.06 1.42 17.65
C VAL A 68 10.38 0.68 18.94
N ARG A 69 11.60 0.14 19.07
CA ARG A 69 12.03 -0.59 20.27
C ARG A 69 12.43 0.36 21.41
N GLU A 70 12.27 -0.10 22.64
CA GLU A 70 12.68 0.65 23.83
C GLU A 70 14.20 0.89 23.82
N GLY A 71 14.62 2.16 23.89
CA GLY A 71 16.03 2.56 23.85
C GLY A 71 16.67 2.57 22.46
N GLU A 72 15.93 2.23 21.41
CA GLU A 72 16.43 2.24 20.03
C GLU A 72 16.60 3.66 19.51
N THR A 73 17.77 3.95 18.95
CA THR A 73 18.05 5.22 18.27
C THR A 73 17.42 5.26 16.88
N GLU A 74 17.16 6.45 16.35
CA GLU A 74 16.58 6.59 15.02
C GLU A 74 17.47 6.02 13.90
N LYS A 75 18.79 5.97 14.13
CA LYS A 75 19.73 5.32 13.22
C LYS A 75 19.53 3.80 13.20
N GLU A 76 19.45 3.17 14.36
CA GLU A 76 19.22 1.73 14.49
C GLU A 76 17.87 1.33 13.92
N LEU A 77 16.83 2.14 14.18
CA LEU A 77 15.51 1.95 13.58
C LEU A 77 15.58 1.98 12.05
N LEU A 78 16.20 3.01 11.45
CA LEU A 78 16.35 3.10 10.00
C LEU A 78 17.10 1.88 9.43
N GLU A 79 18.23 1.50 10.04
CA GLU A 79 19.02 0.34 9.61
C GLU A 79 18.20 -0.95 9.64
N ARG A 80 17.44 -1.17 10.72
CA ARG A 80 16.61 -2.37 10.87
C ARG A 80 15.46 -2.42 9.87
N ILE A 81 14.74 -1.31 9.67
CA ILE A 81 13.66 -1.22 8.70
C ILE A 81 14.19 -1.38 7.27
N GLN A 82 15.36 -0.79 6.97
CA GLN A 82 16.05 -0.97 5.70
C GLN A 82 16.43 -2.44 5.46
N THR A 83 17.02 -3.12 6.46
CA THR A 83 17.33 -4.55 6.36
C THR A 83 16.07 -5.39 6.13
N PHE A 84 14.99 -5.10 6.87
CA PHE A 84 13.72 -5.80 6.69
C PHE A 84 13.18 -5.64 5.27
N PHE A 85 13.17 -4.41 4.74
CA PHE A 85 12.73 -4.10 3.39
C PHE A 85 13.50 -4.91 2.34
N GLN A 86 14.83 -4.91 2.42
CA GLN A 86 15.67 -5.64 1.47
C GLN A 86 15.43 -7.15 1.52
N LEU A 87 15.29 -7.71 2.71
CA LEU A 87 15.17 -9.16 2.89
C LEU A 87 13.77 -9.71 2.62
N ASN A 88 12.72 -8.98 2.98
CA ASN A 88 11.35 -9.51 3.01
C ASN A 88 10.43 -8.92 1.95
N VAL A 89 10.67 -7.68 1.53
CA VAL A 89 9.84 -7.00 0.53
C VAL A 89 10.51 -7.08 -0.84
N LYS A 90 11.70 -6.50 -0.99
CA LYS A 90 12.37 -6.41 -2.29
C LYS A 90 12.58 -7.78 -2.94
N LYS A 91 13.05 -8.78 -2.19
CA LYS A 91 13.22 -10.16 -2.69
C LYS A 91 11.92 -10.77 -3.24
N LYS A 92 10.76 -10.41 -2.67
CA LYS A 92 9.45 -10.93 -3.08
C LYS A 92 8.90 -10.21 -4.31
N TYR A 93 9.30 -8.96 -4.53
CA TYR A 93 8.82 -8.10 -5.62
C TYR A 93 9.95 -7.66 -6.57
N LEU A 94 10.99 -8.51 -6.74
CA LEU A 94 12.17 -8.24 -7.58
C LEU A 94 11.83 -7.78 -9.00
N ASN A 95 10.73 -8.29 -9.56
CA ASN A 95 10.31 -7.98 -10.93
C ASN A 95 9.66 -6.59 -11.08
N ILE A 96 9.31 -5.94 -9.96
CA ILE A 96 8.59 -4.67 -9.90
C ILE A 96 9.46 -3.58 -9.24
N MET A 97 10.36 -3.97 -8.32
CA MET A 97 11.25 -3.04 -7.61
C MET A 97 12.60 -2.90 -8.30
N GLY A 98 13.16 -1.68 -8.33
CA GLY A 98 14.45 -1.42 -8.96
C GLY A 98 15.61 -2.15 -8.28
N GLU A 99 16.67 -2.46 -9.03
CA GLU A 99 17.86 -3.18 -8.53
C GLU A 99 18.50 -2.48 -7.31
N ASN A 100 18.44 -1.14 -7.25
CA ASN A 100 18.98 -0.32 -6.17
C ASN A 100 17.91 0.34 -5.29
N GLU A 101 16.68 -0.20 -5.28
CA GLU A 101 15.60 0.30 -4.43
C GLU A 101 15.99 0.22 -2.94
N GLN A 102 15.85 1.33 -2.22
CA GLN A 102 16.13 1.48 -0.79
C GLN A 102 15.22 2.54 -0.18
N ILE A 103 15.02 2.48 1.14
CA ILE A 103 14.31 3.52 1.88
C ILE A 103 15.28 4.70 2.09
N THR A 104 14.95 5.84 1.51
CA THR A 104 15.74 7.09 1.55
C THR A 104 15.13 8.17 2.43
N LEU A 105 14.00 7.87 3.10
CA LEU A 105 13.40 8.76 4.09
C LEU A 105 14.40 9.20 5.16
N ASN A 106 14.30 10.47 5.57
CA ASN A 106 15.06 10.95 6.72
C ASN A 106 14.56 10.25 8.01
N LYS A 107 15.45 10.20 9.01
CA LYS A 107 15.24 9.44 10.25
C LYS A 107 14.05 9.92 11.05
N ASP A 108 13.92 11.23 11.23
CA ASP A 108 12.81 11.87 11.96
C ASP A 108 11.45 11.47 11.37
N LEU A 109 11.35 11.47 10.05
CA LEU A 109 10.11 11.19 9.34
C LEU A 109 9.78 9.71 9.36
N LEU A 110 10.78 8.85 9.17
CA LEU A 110 10.62 7.42 9.35
C LEU A 110 10.11 7.11 10.76
N LEU A 111 10.71 7.71 11.79
CA LEU A 111 10.27 7.53 13.18
C LEU A 111 8.80 7.90 13.37
N ILE A 112 8.37 9.06 12.84
CA ILE A 112 6.97 9.51 12.93
C ILE A 112 6.03 8.50 12.25
N ILE A 113 6.36 8.08 11.03
CA ILE A 113 5.53 7.14 10.27
C ILE A 113 5.42 5.80 11.00
N ILE A 114 6.55 5.25 11.46
CA ILE A 114 6.55 3.98 12.20
C ILE A 114 5.70 4.10 13.47
N LYS A 115 5.83 5.18 14.24
CA LYS A 115 5.02 5.39 15.45
C LYS A 115 3.52 5.49 15.17
N GLU A 116 3.13 6.09 14.04
CA GLU A 116 1.70 6.15 13.67
C GLU A 116 1.15 4.79 13.25
N LEU A 117 1.98 3.88 12.72
CA LEU A 117 1.56 2.60 12.18
C LEU A 117 1.76 1.41 13.14
N GLU A 118 2.70 1.48 14.07
CA GLU A 118 3.20 0.30 14.79
C GLU A 118 2.11 -0.47 15.54
N GLN A 119 1.18 0.24 16.19
CA GLN A 119 0.10 -0.37 16.99
C GLN A 119 -1.12 -0.79 16.16
N ILE A 120 -1.14 -0.50 14.86
CA ILE A 120 -2.28 -0.75 13.99
C ILE A 120 -2.07 -2.09 13.29
N SER A 121 -3.11 -2.94 13.27
CA SER A 121 -3.15 -4.04 12.31
C SER A 121 -3.72 -3.52 11.00
N LEU A 122 -2.90 -3.44 9.96
CA LEU A 122 -3.36 -3.04 8.64
C LEU A 122 -4.35 -4.08 8.09
N LEU A 123 -4.04 -5.37 8.25
CA LEU A 123 -4.84 -6.48 7.72
C LEU A 123 -6.27 -6.51 8.27
N GLU A 124 -6.46 -6.16 9.54
CA GLU A 124 -7.80 -6.11 10.15
C GLU A 124 -8.55 -4.80 9.89
N SER A 125 -7.83 -3.74 9.49
CA SER A 125 -8.36 -2.37 9.40
C SER A 125 -8.95 -2.02 8.04
N SER A 126 -8.43 -2.57 6.94
CA SER A 126 -8.99 -2.38 5.60
C SER A 126 -8.79 -3.64 4.77
N LYS A 127 -9.75 -3.93 3.88
CA LYS A 127 -9.58 -5.00 2.88
C LYS A 127 -8.73 -4.55 1.69
N ASP A 128 -8.69 -3.24 1.45
CA ASP A 128 -8.08 -2.62 0.26
C ASP A 128 -7.01 -1.59 0.66
N ILE A 129 -6.14 -1.98 1.60
CA ILE A 129 -5.14 -1.12 2.25
C ILE A 129 -4.26 -0.39 1.22
N LEU A 130 -3.86 -1.09 0.16
CA LEU A 130 -3.04 -0.50 -0.90
C LEU A 130 -3.84 0.54 -1.69
N SER A 131 -5.08 0.24 -2.09
CA SER A 131 -5.93 1.23 -2.81
C SER A 131 -6.13 2.49 -1.96
N ASP A 132 -6.45 2.33 -0.68
CA ASP A 132 -6.59 3.44 0.27
C ASP A 132 -5.30 4.27 0.39
N ALA A 133 -4.14 3.60 0.39
CA ALA A 133 -2.83 4.25 0.45
C ALA A 133 -2.49 4.98 -0.86
N PHE A 134 -2.72 4.37 -2.02
CA PHE A 134 -2.53 4.99 -3.33
C PHE A 134 -3.43 6.23 -3.47
N GLU A 135 -4.68 6.14 -3.06
CA GLU A 135 -5.61 7.27 -3.05
C GLU A 135 -5.08 8.44 -2.21
N ILE A 136 -4.48 8.19 -1.05
CA ILE A 136 -4.09 9.28 -0.14
C ILE A 136 -2.69 9.81 -0.45
N PHE A 137 -1.71 8.92 -0.61
CA PHE A 137 -0.31 9.31 -0.76
C PHE A 137 0.02 9.69 -2.21
N VAL A 138 -0.56 9.01 -3.20
CA VAL A 138 -0.19 9.19 -4.62
C VAL A 138 -1.10 10.19 -5.33
N SER A 139 -2.36 10.39 -4.92
CA SER A 139 -3.28 11.32 -5.62
C SER A 139 -2.77 12.76 -5.72
N LYS A 140 -2.05 13.24 -4.71
CA LYS A 140 -1.54 14.61 -4.71
C LYS A 140 -0.30 14.77 -5.59
N MET A 141 0.57 13.76 -5.58
CA MET A 141 1.69 13.64 -6.53
C MET A 141 1.19 13.73 -7.98
N LEU A 142 0.19 12.93 -8.34
CA LEU A 142 -0.32 12.87 -9.72
C LEU A 142 -0.95 14.18 -10.20
N LYS A 143 -1.58 14.92 -9.28
CA LYS A 143 -2.12 16.26 -9.57
C LYS A 143 -0.99 17.26 -9.84
N ASP A 144 0.07 17.24 -9.03
CA ASP A 144 1.17 18.21 -9.11
C ASP A 144 2.10 17.94 -10.31
N GLU A 145 2.31 16.69 -10.72
CA GLU A 145 3.29 16.31 -11.75
C GLU A 145 2.79 16.24 -13.20
N GLY A 146 1.48 16.35 -13.45
CA GLY A 146 1.02 16.28 -14.84
C GLY A 146 -0.48 16.10 -15.08
N GLY A 147 -1.34 16.49 -14.14
CA GLY A 147 -2.79 16.38 -14.33
C GLY A 147 -3.28 14.94 -14.47
N GLN A 148 -2.61 13.99 -13.83
CA GLN A 148 -3.09 12.61 -13.73
C GLN A 148 -4.12 12.53 -12.60
N PHE A 149 -5.25 11.87 -12.86
CA PHE A 149 -6.36 11.78 -11.92
C PHE A 149 -6.74 10.32 -11.71
N PHE A 150 -7.04 9.97 -10.46
CA PHE A 150 -7.71 8.71 -10.15
C PHE A 150 -9.21 8.85 -10.40
N THR A 151 -9.82 7.80 -10.94
CA THR A 151 -11.27 7.66 -10.95
C THR A 151 -11.75 7.40 -9.51
N PRO A 152 -12.67 8.21 -8.96
CA PRO A 152 -13.19 8.01 -7.61
C PRO A 152 -13.81 6.61 -7.44
N PRO A 153 -13.61 5.91 -6.30
CA PRO A 153 -14.08 4.54 -6.12
C PRO A 153 -15.59 4.34 -6.33
N ASN A 154 -16.40 5.33 -5.95
CA ASN A 154 -17.85 5.30 -6.16
C ASN A 154 -18.23 5.34 -7.66
N ILE A 155 -17.42 6.00 -8.50
CA ILE A 155 -17.62 6.04 -9.95
C ILE A 155 -17.20 4.70 -10.57
N VAL A 156 -16.05 4.16 -10.15
CA VAL A 156 -15.58 2.82 -10.59
C VAL A 156 -16.65 1.77 -10.28
N LYS A 157 -17.09 1.71 -9.03
CA LYS A 157 -18.15 0.80 -8.57
C LYS A 157 -19.43 0.95 -9.37
N PHE A 158 -19.89 2.18 -9.60
CA PHE A 158 -21.07 2.43 -10.40
C PHE A 158 -20.91 1.89 -11.83
N MET A 159 -19.80 2.20 -12.50
CA MET A 159 -19.55 1.78 -13.88
C MET A 159 -19.45 0.26 -14.00
N VAL A 160 -18.73 -0.42 -13.10
CA VAL A 160 -18.58 -1.88 -13.12
C VAL A 160 -19.94 -2.56 -12.88
N ASN A 161 -20.72 -2.10 -11.90
CA ASN A 161 -22.06 -2.64 -11.66
C ASN A 161 -23.03 -2.37 -12.81
N TYR A 162 -22.90 -1.23 -13.50
CA TYR A 162 -23.71 -0.90 -14.66
C TYR A 162 -23.37 -1.78 -15.88
N LEU A 163 -22.09 -2.06 -16.09
CA LEU A 163 -21.63 -2.96 -17.16
C LEU A 163 -21.97 -4.42 -16.89
N ASP A 164 -22.09 -4.79 -15.62
CA ASP A 164 -22.45 -6.12 -15.11
C ASP A 164 -21.76 -7.28 -15.88
N PRO A 165 -20.41 -7.35 -15.87
CA PRO A 165 -19.70 -8.37 -16.60
C PRO A 165 -20.07 -9.79 -16.14
N GLU A 166 -19.98 -10.73 -17.09
CA GLU A 166 -20.16 -12.16 -16.85
C GLU A 166 -18.84 -12.84 -16.46
N VAL A 167 -18.92 -13.98 -15.78
CA VAL A 167 -17.76 -14.71 -15.21
C VAL A 167 -16.71 -15.11 -16.26
N ASP A 168 -17.11 -15.30 -17.51
CA ASP A 168 -16.25 -15.67 -18.63
C ASP A 168 -15.81 -14.47 -19.50
N SER A 169 -16.23 -13.26 -19.14
CA SER A 169 -15.86 -12.03 -19.85
C SER A 169 -14.35 -11.79 -19.78
N LYS A 170 -13.80 -11.27 -20.87
CA LYS A 170 -12.45 -10.71 -20.91
C LYS A 170 -12.53 -9.20 -20.75
N VAL A 171 -11.76 -8.66 -19.82
CA VAL A 171 -11.80 -7.25 -19.43
C VAL A 171 -10.44 -6.64 -19.70
N LEU A 172 -10.44 -5.51 -20.41
CA LEU A 172 -9.25 -4.72 -20.70
C LEU A 172 -9.47 -3.30 -20.18
N ASP A 173 -8.56 -2.83 -19.34
CA ASP A 173 -8.43 -1.43 -18.98
C ASP A 173 -7.14 -0.87 -19.60
N PRO A 174 -7.23 -0.07 -20.68
CA PRO A 174 -6.07 0.41 -21.43
C PRO A 174 -5.35 1.60 -20.77
N ALA A 175 -5.86 2.10 -19.65
CA ALA A 175 -5.27 3.18 -18.86
C ALA A 175 -5.51 2.90 -17.37
N CYS A 176 -5.06 1.73 -16.91
CA CYS A 176 -5.57 1.15 -15.68
C CYS A 176 -5.13 1.90 -14.41
N GLY A 177 -4.08 2.72 -14.48
CA GLY A 177 -3.42 3.26 -13.30
C GLY A 177 -3.22 2.14 -12.27
N HIS A 178 -3.59 2.39 -11.02
CA HIS A 178 -3.56 1.42 -9.92
C HIS A 178 -4.53 0.22 -10.05
N GLY A 179 -5.23 0.07 -11.17
CA GLY A 179 -6.08 -1.08 -11.47
C GLY A 179 -7.48 -1.04 -10.85
N GLY A 180 -7.99 0.14 -10.47
CA GLY A 180 -9.27 0.28 -9.75
C GLY A 180 -10.45 -0.43 -10.43
N PHE A 181 -10.60 -0.28 -11.76
CA PHE A 181 -11.66 -0.98 -12.52
C PHE A 181 -11.49 -2.50 -12.54
N LEU A 182 -10.25 -2.98 -12.66
CA LEU A 182 -9.96 -4.41 -12.69
C LEU A 182 -10.20 -5.07 -11.33
N LEU A 183 -9.82 -4.39 -10.24
CA LEU A 183 -10.05 -4.86 -8.88
C LEU A 183 -11.54 -4.91 -8.53
N GLU A 184 -12.31 -3.86 -8.83
CA GLU A 184 -13.75 -3.86 -8.61
C GLU A 184 -14.45 -4.92 -9.48
N THR A 185 -14.01 -5.10 -10.72
CA THR A 185 -14.53 -6.16 -11.61
C THR A 185 -14.25 -7.55 -11.04
N LYS A 186 -13.02 -7.78 -10.55
CA LYS A 186 -12.65 -9.02 -9.86
C LYS A 186 -13.57 -9.28 -8.68
N ASP A 187 -13.82 -8.29 -7.82
CA ASP A 187 -14.65 -8.44 -6.63
C ASP A 187 -16.11 -8.74 -6.95
N LEU A 188 -16.70 -8.03 -7.93
CA LEU A 188 -18.04 -8.31 -8.42
C LEU A 188 -18.15 -9.75 -8.93
N LEU A 189 -17.21 -10.17 -9.79
CA LEU A 189 -17.25 -11.50 -10.40
C LEU A 189 -16.96 -12.62 -9.39
N TRP A 190 -16.05 -12.40 -8.44
CA TRP A 190 -15.80 -13.35 -7.35
C TRP A 190 -17.02 -13.58 -6.47
N SER A 191 -17.88 -12.56 -6.30
CA SER A 191 -19.14 -12.72 -5.56
C SER A 191 -20.16 -13.63 -6.27
N LYS A 192 -20.00 -13.84 -7.58
CA LYS A 192 -20.84 -14.73 -8.41
C LYS A 192 -20.28 -16.16 -8.51
N ILE A 193 -19.14 -16.47 -7.89
CA ILE A 193 -18.41 -17.73 -8.06
C ILE A 193 -18.15 -18.40 -6.71
N ASP A 194 -18.68 -19.60 -6.51
CA ASP A 194 -18.40 -20.39 -5.29
C ASP A 194 -17.12 -21.24 -5.40
N ASN A 195 -16.65 -21.52 -6.63
CA ASN A 195 -15.52 -22.40 -6.87
C ASN A 195 -14.19 -21.62 -6.95
N GLU A 196 -13.27 -21.89 -6.04
CA GLU A 196 -11.94 -21.24 -5.96
C GLU A 196 -11.09 -21.41 -7.22
N GLN A 197 -11.12 -22.57 -7.89
CA GLN A 197 -10.37 -22.78 -9.13
C GLN A 197 -10.89 -21.87 -10.26
N LYS A 198 -12.22 -21.62 -10.30
CA LYS A 198 -12.82 -20.67 -11.25
C LYS A 198 -12.41 -19.23 -10.92
N LYS A 199 -12.31 -18.85 -9.63
CA LYS A 199 -11.82 -17.53 -9.22
C LYS A 199 -10.37 -17.27 -9.66
N VAL A 200 -9.51 -18.28 -9.58
CA VAL A 200 -8.13 -18.20 -10.08
C VAL A 200 -8.10 -18.02 -11.59
N LYS A 201 -8.90 -18.81 -12.33
CA LYS A 201 -8.99 -18.68 -13.79
C LYS A 201 -9.48 -17.31 -14.23
N LEU A 202 -10.42 -16.71 -13.50
CA LEU A 202 -10.92 -15.36 -13.79
C LEU A 202 -9.80 -14.32 -13.86
N ILE A 203 -8.79 -14.39 -12.99
CA ILE A 203 -7.67 -13.42 -12.99
C ILE A 203 -6.96 -13.38 -14.33
N SER A 204 -6.90 -14.52 -15.05
CA SER A 204 -6.28 -14.57 -16.39
C SER A 204 -7.07 -13.85 -17.49
N ASN A 205 -8.31 -13.43 -17.22
CA ASN A 205 -9.15 -12.67 -18.13
C ASN A 205 -9.12 -11.15 -17.87
N LEU A 206 -8.44 -10.69 -16.82
CA LEU A 206 -8.34 -9.27 -16.46
C LEU A 206 -6.99 -8.72 -16.95
N HIS A 207 -7.02 -7.70 -17.79
CA HIS A 207 -5.84 -7.11 -18.40
C HIS A 207 -5.79 -5.61 -18.18
N GLY A 208 -4.66 -5.11 -17.69
CA GLY A 208 -4.39 -3.69 -17.51
C GLY A 208 -3.19 -3.25 -18.34
N ILE A 209 -3.27 -2.04 -18.89
CA ILE A 209 -2.13 -1.36 -19.52
C ILE A 209 -2.04 0.03 -18.91
N ASP A 210 -0.85 0.42 -18.46
CA ASP A 210 -0.54 1.80 -18.11
C ASP A 210 0.87 2.15 -18.60
N LYS A 211 1.10 3.45 -18.83
CA LYS A 211 2.40 3.99 -19.25
C LYS A 211 3.36 4.16 -18.06
N ASP A 212 2.83 4.29 -16.84
CA ASP A 212 3.61 4.49 -15.63
C ASP A 212 3.70 3.17 -14.85
N LEU A 213 4.90 2.57 -14.87
CA LEU A 213 5.17 1.30 -14.17
C LEU A 213 4.97 1.41 -12.65
N PHE A 214 5.02 2.61 -12.08
CA PHE A 214 4.74 2.79 -10.66
C PHE A 214 3.24 2.67 -10.33
N LEU A 215 2.38 2.96 -11.32
CA LEU A 215 0.93 2.85 -11.16
C LEU A 215 0.41 1.48 -11.60
N ALA A 216 1.02 0.87 -12.63
CA ALA A 216 0.60 -0.40 -13.23
C ALA A 216 0.77 -1.63 -12.33
#